data_AF-A0A972XR01-F1
#
_entry.id   AF-A0A972XR01-F1
#
_cell.length_a   1.000
_cell.length_b   1.000
_cell.length_c   1.000
_cell.angle_alpha   90.00
_cell.angle_beta   90.00
_cell.angle_gamma   90.00
#
_symmetry.space_group_name_H-M   'P 1'
#
loop_
_entity.id
_entity.type
_entity.pdbx_description
1 polymer ?
#
loop_
_entity_poly.entity_id
_entity_poly.type
_entity_poly.pdbx_seq_one_letter_code
_entity_poly.pdbx_strand_id
1 'polypeptide(L)'
;MPLKNTWMRQPSQRKSAGFMLIEVLVSIGLSAVALLALASLNAAALRYTKMSQYRALATHLASDIGERMRANKGRGAEDAAAAEGFWAGDYDYSTSFAGQAATVSAPKPHCNTALSVCSTRALAELDLAQWRFQARSVLPEGSVFVLRDSEAVAADVWIAWRDPLVAHRDEAPALANECAAGLAVSDPSIRCSYFRINL
;
A
#
# COMPACT_ATOMS: atom_id res chain seq x y z
N MET A 1 -97.96 -8.70 -18.52
CA MET A 1 -96.57 -8.21 -18.33
C MET A 1 -95.63 -9.40 -18.19
N PRO A 2 -94.69 -9.65 -19.11
CA PRO A 2 -93.60 -10.60 -18.86
C PRO A 2 -92.31 -9.84 -18.45
N LEU A 3 -91.63 -10.34 -17.43
CA LEU A 3 -90.32 -9.87 -16.98
C LEU A 3 -89.24 -10.37 -17.95
N LYS A 4 -88.46 -9.46 -18.55
CA LYS A 4 -87.31 -9.79 -19.40
C LYS A 4 -86.10 -10.07 -18.51
N ASN A 5 -85.66 -11.33 -18.47
CA ASN A 5 -84.38 -11.71 -17.84
C ASN A 5 -83.21 -11.34 -18.76
N THR A 6 -82.51 -10.26 -18.43
CA THR A 6 -81.21 -9.91 -19.02
C THR A 6 -80.10 -10.72 -18.38
N TRP A 7 -79.62 -11.74 -19.08
CA TRP A 7 -78.43 -12.50 -18.69
C TRP A 7 -77.17 -11.69 -19.03
N MET A 8 -76.45 -11.20 -18.02
CA MET A 8 -75.11 -10.64 -18.19
C MET A 8 -74.13 -11.77 -18.54
N ARG A 9 -73.61 -11.77 -19.78
CA ARG A 9 -72.51 -12.66 -20.16
C ARG A 9 -71.23 -12.21 -19.45
N GLN A 10 -70.73 -13.03 -18.52
CA GLN A 10 -69.38 -12.84 -17.96
C GLN A 10 -68.31 -13.15 -19.02
N PRO A 11 -67.28 -12.30 -19.17
CA PRO A 11 -66.19 -12.57 -20.10
C PRO A 11 -65.36 -13.76 -19.61
N SER A 12 -65.13 -14.73 -20.49
CA SER A 12 -64.24 -15.86 -20.21
C SER A 12 -62.80 -15.35 -20.04
N GLN A 13 -62.25 -15.45 -18.83
CA GLN A 13 -60.83 -15.20 -18.55
C GLN A 13 -59.99 -16.23 -19.34
N ARG A 14 -59.32 -15.77 -20.41
CA ARG A 14 -58.34 -16.59 -21.13
C ARG A 14 -57.20 -16.90 -20.17
N LYS A 15 -56.96 -18.18 -19.88
CA LYS A 15 -55.83 -18.60 -19.05
C LYS A 15 -54.52 -18.45 -19.84
N SER A 16 -53.74 -17.44 -19.49
CA SER A 16 -52.38 -17.21 -20.00
C SER A 16 -51.40 -18.24 -19.40
N ALA A 17 -51.39 -19.47 -19.92
CA ALA A 17 -50.64 -20.57 -19.32
C ALA A 17 -49.18 -20.73 -19.81
N GLY A 18 -48.67 -19.85 -20.69
CA GLY A 18 -47.33 -20.01 -21.29
C GLY A 18 -46.42 -18.78 -21.29
N PHE A 19 -46.97 -17.56 -21.12
CA PHE A 19 -46.17 -16.32 -21.22
C PHE A 19 -45.36 -16.02 -19.94
N MET A 20 -45.87 -16.45 -18.78
CA MET A 20 -45.27 -16.18 -17.47
C MET A 20 -43.93 -16.90 -17.25
N LEU A 21 -43.72 -18.09 -17.85
CA LEU A 21 -42.48 -18.84 -17.71
C LEU A 21 -41.31 -18.17 -18.45
N ILE A 22 -41.57 -17.64 -19.65
CA ILE A 22 -40.57 -16.92 -20.44
C ILE A 22 -40.21 -15.61 -19.72
N GLU A 23 -41.18 -14.91 -19.15
CA GLU A 23 -40.96 -13.69 -18.37
C GLU A 23 -40.06 -13.91 -17.14
N VAL A 24 -40.26 -14.99 -16.40
CA VAL A 24 -39.41 -15.36 -15.26
C VAL A 24 -38.00 -15.74 -15.72
N LEU A 25 -37.86 -16.52 -16.80
CA LEU A 25 -36.55 -16.89 -17.35
C LEU A 25 -35.75 -15.66 -17.80
N VAL A 26 -36.40 -14.72 -18.48
CA VAL A 26 -35.77 -13.45 -18.88
C VAL A 26 -35.38 -12.63 -17.66
N SER A 27 -36.23 -12.55 -16.63
CA SER A 27 -35.95 -11.83 -15.38
C SER A 27 -34.74 -12.41 -14.64
N ILE A 28 -34.64 -13.74 -14.54
CA ILE A 28 -33.48 -14.42 -13.94
C ILE A 28 -32.23 -14.19 -14.78
N GLY A 29 -32.34 -14.26 -16.12
CA GLY A 29 -31.23 -13.98 -17.03
C GLY A 29 -30.67 -12.56 -16.87
N LEU A 30 -31.54 -11.54 -16.85
CA LEU A 30 -31.15 -10.15 -16.63
C LEU A 30 -30.54 -9.95 -15.24
N SER A 31 -31.11 -10.57 -14.20
CA SER A 31 -30.57 -10.50 -12.84
C SER A 31 -29.19 -11.13 -12.74
N ALA A 32 -28.95 -12.26 -13.41
CA ALA A 32 -27.64 -12.90 -13.43
C ALA A 32 -26.57 -12.00 -14.06
N VAL A 33 -26.88 -11.36 -15.19
CA VAL A 33 -25.96 -10.40 -15.84
C VAL A 33 -25.71 -9.18 -14.95
N ALA A 34 -26.74 -8.64 -14.29
CA ALA A 34 -26.61 -7.51 -13.38
C ALA A 34 -25.70 -7.84 -12.17
N LEU A 35 -25.83 -9.03 -11.59
CA LEU A 35 -25.00 -9.46 -10.47
C LEU A 35 -23.54 -9.68 -10.88
N LEU A 36 -23.27 -10.23 -12.08
CA LEU A 36 -21.92 -10.36 -12.62
C LEU A 36 -21.26 -8.99 -12.84
N ALA A 37 -22.01 -8.03 -13.39
CA ALA A 37 -21.54 -6.66 -13.54
C ALA A 37 -21.20 -6.03 -12.18
N LEU A 38 -22.07 -6.17 -11.17
CA LEU A 38 -21.83 -5.65 -9.83
C LEU A 38 -20.60 -6.30 -9.16
N ALA A 39 -20.42 -7.62 -9.32
CA ALA A 39 -19.26 -8.32 -8.79
C ALA A 39 -17.95 -7.77 -9.36
N SER A 40 -17.90 -7.48 -10.66
CA SER A 40 -16.72 -6.90 -11.30
C SER A 40 -16.40 -5.49 -10.77
N LEU A 41 -17.42 -4.65 -10.56
CA LEU A 41 -17.27 -3.32 -9.98
C LEU A 41 -16.77 -3.38 -8.53
N ASN A 42 -17.32 -4.28 -7.73
CA ASN A 42 -16.88 -4.49 -6.35
C ASN A 42 -15.41 -4.94 -6.28
N ALA A 43 -15.00 -5.86 -7.16
CA ALA A 43 -13.61 -6.31 -7.23
C ALA A 43 -12.66 -5.15 -7.59
N ALA A 44 -13.03 -4.32 -8.56
CA ALA A 44 -12.26 -3.13 -8.93
C ALA A 44 -12.18 -2.12 -7.77
N ALA A 45 -13.30 -1.85 -7.09
CA ALA A 45 -13.34 -0.93 -5.94
C ALA A 45 -12.42 -1.39 -4.80
N LEU A 46 -12.45 -2.69 -4.46
CA LEU A 46 -11.54 -3.28 -3.46
C LEU A 46 -10.08 -3.11 -3.87
N ARG A 47 -9.74 -3.33 -5.14
CA ARG A 47 -8.39 -3.14 -5.66
C ARG A 47 -7.90 -1.70 -5.50
N TYR A 48 -8.70 -0.72 -5.90
CA TYR A 48 -8.34 0.70 -5.73
C TYR A 48 -8.20 1.09 -4.26
N THR A 49 -9.06 0.54 -3.39
CA THR A 49 -9.00 0.80 -1.95
C THR A 49 -7.69 0.28 -1.35
N LYS A 50 -7.26 -0.93 -1.74
CA LYS A 50 -5.98 -1.50 -1.30
C LYS A 50 -4.77 -0.73 -1.80
N MET A 51 -4.78 -0.30 -3.07
CA MET A 51 -3.71 0.55 -3.59
C MET A 51 -3.60 1.88 -2.82
N SER A 52 -4.73 2.53 -2.53
CA SER A 52 -4.76 3.75 -1.71
C SER A 52 -4.23 3.48 -0.29
N GLN A 53 -4.63 2.36 0.32
CA GLN A 53 -4.16 1.94 1.63
C GLN A 53 -2.63 1.76 1.67
N TYR A 54 -2.03 1.09 0.67
CA TYR A 54 -0.57 0.90 0.64
C TYR A 54 0.18 2.22 0.47
N ARG A 55 -0.33 3.16 -0.35
CA ARG A 55 0.25 4.50 -0.47
C ARG A 55 0.18 5.27 0.85
N ALA A 56 -0.95 5.20 1.56
CA ALA A 56 -1.07 5.81 2.88
C ALA A 56 -0.09 5.21 3.90
N LEU A 57 0.06 3.88 3.91
CA LEU A 57 1.04 3.19 4.75
C LEU A 57 2.48 3.61 4.42
N ALA A 58 2.82 3.76 3.13
CA ALA A 58 4.12 4.27 2.72
C ALA A 58 4.38 5.70 3.22
N THR A 59 3.38 6.59 3.16
CA THR A 59 3.48 7.94 3.74
C THR A 59 3.68 7.88 5.26
N HIS A 60 2.95 7.01 5.96
CA HIS A 60 3.14 6.83 7.41
C HIS A 60 4.55 6.34 7.75
N LEU A 61 5.08 5.38 7.00
CA LEU A 61 6.45 4.88 7.17
C LEU A 61 7.49 5.98 6.90
N ALA A 62 7.27 6.83 5.89
CA ALA A 62 8.15 7.96 5.60
C ALA A 62 8.14 9.00 6.73
N SER A 63 6.96 9.33 7.27
CA SER A 63 6.87 10.20 8.45
C SER A 63 7.53 9.59 9.68
N ASP A 64 7.33 8.29 9.95
CA ASP A 64 7.96 7.61 11.10
C ASP A 64 9.48 7.69 11.06
N ILE A 65 10.11 7.38 9.93
CA ILE A 65 11.58 7.49 9.83
C ILE A 65 12.05 8.94 9.88
N GLY A 66 11.29 9.89 9.33
CA GLY A 66 11.59 11.31 9.43
C GLY A 66 11.61 11.80 10.87
N GLU A 67 10.65 11.37 11.67
CA GLU A 67 10.54 11.69 13.09
C GLU A 67 11.68 11.09 13.91
N ARG A 68 12.09 9.85 13.59
CA ARG A 68 13.27 9.22 14.20
C ARG A 68 14.56 9.96 13.88
N MET A 69 14.77 10.33 12.60
CA MET A 69 15.93 11.13 12.19
C MET A 69 15.95 12.51 12.85
N ARG A 70 14.78 13.17 13.03
CA ARG A 70 14.68 14.45 13.77
C ARG A 70 15.03 14.28 15.24
N ALA A 71 14.56 13.20 15.87
CA ALA A 71 14.85 12.91 17.27
C ALA A 71 16.33 12.57 17.50
N ASN A 72 16.97 11.89 16.55
CA ASN A 72 18.38 11.52 16.58
C ASN A 72 19.18 12.29 15.51
N LYS A 73 18.98 13.61 15.47
CA LYS A 73 19.69 14.49 14.53
C LYS A 73 21.22 14.41 14.72
N GLY A 74 21.65 14.10 15.95
CA GLY A 74 23.06 14.03 16.34
C GLY A 74 23.72 15.40 16.23
N ARG A 75 25.04 15.41 15.98
CA ARG A 75 25.83 16.64 15.81
C ARG A 75 26.62 16.59 14.51
N GLY A 76 26.78 17.75 13.88
CA GLY A 76 27.63 17.90 12.70
C GLY A 76 29.10 17.66 13.03
N ALA A 77 29.93 17.55 11.99
CA ALA A 77 31.38 17.56 12.17
C ALA A 77 31.81 18.99 12.53
N GLU A 78 32.40 19.16 13.72
CA GLU A 78 32.92 20.43 14.22
C GLU A 78 34.35 20.19 14.73
N ASP A 79 35.29 21.05 14.30
CA ASP A 79 36.71 20.95 14.58
C ASP A 79 37.31 19.55 14.32
N ALA A 80 37.72 18.85 15.39
CA ALA A 80 38.31 17.49 15.35
C ALA A 80 37.31 16.38 15.72
N ALA A 81 36.06 16.74 16.04
CA ALA A 81 35.07 15.79 16.52
C ALA A 81 34.20 15.30 15.35
N ALA A 82 34.21 13.98 15.12
CA ALA A 82 33.42 13.34 14.06
C ALA A 82 31.92 13.64 14.18
N ALA A 83 31.21 13.66 13.05
CA ALA A 83 29.75 13.76 13.02
C ALA A 83 29.11 12.53 13.68
N GLU A 84 27.86 12.69 14.15
CA GLU A 84 27.09 11.65 14.83
C GLU A 84 25.64 11.63 14.36
N GLY A 85 24.98 10.47 14.45
CA GLY A 85 23.55 10.33 14.17
C GLY A 85 23.23 10.61 12.71
N PHE A 86 22.15 11.37 12.46
CA PHE A 86 21.79 11.77 11.10
C PHE A 86 22.97 12.38 10.32
N TRP A 87 23.74 13.29 10.91
CA TRP A 87 24.86 13.95 10.22
C TRP A 87 26.00 13.01 9.82
N ALA A 88 26.18 11.91 10.55
CA ALA A 88 27.17 10.88 10.21
C ALA A 88 26.74 9.99 9.04
N GLY A 89 25.49 10.11 8.57
CA GLY A 89 24.90 9.15 7.64
C GLY A 89 24.55 7.82 8.32
N ASP A 90 24.38 7.80 9.66
CA ASP A 90 24.06 6.56 10.39
C ASP A 90 22.67 6.00 10.01
N TYR A 91 21.82 6.82 9.36
CA TYR A 91 20.52 6.40 8.82
C TYR A 91 20.59 5.96 7.35
N ASP A 92 21.74 6.03 6.67
CA ASP A 92 21.84 5.61 5.27
C ASP A 92 21.63 4.10 5.14
N TYR A 93 20.68 3.72 4.28
CA TYR A 93 20.34 2.33 4.04
C TYR A 93 20.04 2.12 2.56
N SER A 94 21.00 1.52 1.86
CA SER A 94 21.01 1.44 0.39
C SER A 94 20.94 0.01 -0.16
N THR A 95 20.31 -0.92 0.58
CA THR A 95 20.22 -2.33 0.18
C THR A 95 19.19 -2.54 -0.93
N SER A 96 19.49 -3.40 -1.91
CA SER A 96 18.57 -3.74 -3.00
C SER A 96 17.26 -4.37 -2.51
N PHE A 97 16.20 -4.28 -3.30
CA PHE A 97 14.88 -4.83 -2.96
C PHE A 97 14.96 -6.33 -2.61
N ALA A 98 15.66 -7.11 -3.45
CA ALA A 98 15.87 -8.53 -3.23
C ALA A 98 16.74 -8.82 -1.99
N GLY A 99 17.76 -8.00 -1.72
CA GLY A 99 18.63 -8.13 -0.55
C GLY A 99 17.92 -7.91 0.79
N GLN A 100 16.73 -7.31 0.77
CA GLN A 100 15.91 -7.07 1.95
C GLN A 100 14.97 -8.23 2.30
N ALA A 101 14.95 -9.31 1.53
CA ALA A 101 14.04 -10.45 1.73
C ALA A 101 14.28 -11.22 3.04
N ALA A 102 15.49 -11.13 3.59
CA ALA A 102 15.83 -11.78 4.86
C ALA A 102 15.05 -11.17 6.04
N THR A 103 14.83 -11.97 7.08
CA THR A 103 14.22 -11.49 8.32
C THR A 103 15.07 -10.39 8.95
N VAL A 104 14.39 -9.34 9.43
CA VAL A 104 15.07 -8.23 10.10
C VAL A 104 15.31 -8.62 11.56
N SER A 105 16.58 -8.66 11.96
CA SER A 105 16.96 -8.85 13.37
C SER A 105 17.18 -7.49 14.02
N ALA A 106 16.67 -7.31 15.24
CA ALA A 106 16.93 -6.10 16.01
C ALA A 106 18.38 -6.12 16.57
N PRO A 107 19.17 -5.06 16.36
CA PRO A 107 20.49 -4.96 16.96
C PRO A 107 20.38 -4.75 18.48
N LYS A 108 21.43 -5.15 19.20
CA LYS A 108 21.62 -4.82 20.62
C LYS A 108 22.59 -3.65 20.73
N PRO A 109 22.42 -2.73 21.70
CA PRO A 109 21.35 -2.67 22.70
C PRO A 109 19.99 -2.20 22.13
N HIS A 110 18.88 -2.57 22.77
CA HIS A 110 17.53 -2.19 22.33
C HIS A 110 17.08 -0.79 22.79
N CYS A 111 17.94 -0.03 23.46
CA CYS A 111 17.74 1.37 23.83
C CYS A 111 16.39 1.70 24.48
N ASN A 112 15.81 0.74 25.21
CA ASN A 112 14.44 0.83 25.74
C ASN A 112 14.38 0.69 27.27
N THR A 113 15.52 0.80 27.95
CA THR A 113 15.60 0.77 29.41
C THR A 113 16.50 1.90 29.90
N ALA A 114 16.26 2.38 31.13
CA ALA A 114 17.09 3.41 31.76
C ALA A 114 18.56 3.00 31.97
N LEU A 115 18.86 1.69 31.88
CA LEU A 115 20.22 1.16 31.99
C LEU A 115 20.90 0.98 30.63
N SER A 116 20.19 1.19 29.52
CA SER A 116 20.76 1.07 28.18
C SER A 116 21.61 2.31 27.86
N VAL A 117 22.90 2.10 27.65
CA VAL A 117 23.78 3.13 27.08
C VAL A 117 23.79 2.96 25.57
N CYS A 118 23.20 3.91 24.85
CA CYS A 118 23.13 3.87 23.38
C CYS A 118 23.82 5.09 22.78
N SER A 119 24.76 4.83 21.86
CA SER A 119 25.27 5.87 20.99
C SER A 119 24.20 6.29 19.99
N THR A 120 24.34 7.48 19.42
CA THR A 120 23.54 7.99 18.29
C THR A 120 23.51 7.00 17.13
N ARG A 121 24.64 6.36 16.82
CA ARG A 121 24.72 5.27 15.85
C ARG A 121 23.91 4.04 16.23
N ALA A 122 24.02 3.55 17.47
CA ALA A 122 23.26 2.38 17.92
C ALA A 122 21.75 2.64 17.90
N LEU A 123 21.33 3.88 18.20
CA LEU A 123 19.94 4.31 18.04
C LEU A 123 19.48 4.26 16.57
N ALA A 124 20.29 4.79 15.65
CA ALA A 124 19.96 4.77 14.22
C ALA A 124 19.88 3.34 13.66
N GLU A 125 20.80 2.45 14.05
CA GLU A 125 20.77 1.03 13.66
C GLU A 125 19.49 0.33 14.17
N LEU A 126 19.07 0.63 15.39
CA LEU A 126 17.81 0.11 15.95
C LEU A 126 16.59 0.68 15.24
N ASP A 127 16.56 1.99 14.99
CA ASP A 127 15.48 2.67 14.28
C ASP A 127 15.29 2.10 12.87
N LEU A 128 16.38 1.94 12.11
CA LEU A 128 16.36 1.32 10.79
C LEU A 128 15.86 -0.13 10.86
N ALA A 129 16.28 -0.91 11.86
CA ALA A 129 15.80 -2.28 12.02
C ALA A 129 14.29 -2.32 12.33
N GLN A 130 13.80 -1.47 13.22
CA GLN A 130 12.37 -1.38 13.55
C GLN A 130 11.54 -0.92 12.35
N TRP A 131 11.98 0.13 11.67
CA TRP A 131 11.33 0.67 10.49
C TRP A 131 11.26 -0.33 9.34
N ARG A 132 12.36 -1.06 9.08
CA ARG A 132 12.39 -2.15 8.10
C ARG A 132 11.45 -3.30 8.47
N PHE A 133 11.42 -3.68 9.74
CA PHE A 133 10.50 -4.71 10.22
C PHE A 133 9.03 -4.28 10.02
N GLN A 134 8.70 -3.02 10.34
CA GLN A 134 7.37 -2.46 10.11
C GLN A 134 7.01 -2.41 8.63
N ALA A 135 7.91 -1.95 7.76
CA ALA A 135 7.70 -1.95 6.32
C ALA A 135 7.37 -3.36 5.80
N ARG A 136 8.12 -4.37 6.24
CA ARG A 136 7.89 -5.79 5.88
C ARG A 136 6.58 -6.36 6.43
N SER A 137 6.05 -5.84 7.53
CA SER A 137 4.82 -6.37 8.14
C SER A 137 3.54 -5.73 7.60
N VAL A 138 3.61 -4.47 7.16
CA VAL A 138 2.42 -3.72 6.70
C VAL A 138 2.31 -3.63 5.17
N LEU A 139 3.42 -3.78 4.44
CA LEU A 139 3.44 -3.78 2.98
C LEU A 139 3.85 -5.15 2.42
N PRO A 140 3.25 -5.61 1.30
CA PRO A 140 3.66 -6.86 0.65
C PRO A 140 5.11 -6.74 0.13
N GLU A 141 6.00 -7.57 0.66
CA GLU A 141 7.45 -7.49 0.37
C GLU A 141 8.03 -6.08 0.60
N GLY A 142 7.49 -5.36 1.60
CA GLY A 142 7.89 -3.98 1.90
C GLY A 142 9.39 -3.83 2.06
N SER A 143 9.96 -2.88 1.32
CA SER A 143 11.39 -2.58 1.30
C SER A 143 11.59 -1.09 1.40
N VAL A 144 12.73 -0.69 1.93
CA VAL A 144 13.03 0.71 2.20
C VAL A 144 14.40 1.08 1.68
N PHE A 145 14.58 2.34 1.33
CA PHE A 145 15.86 2.88 0.90
C PHE A 145 15.93 4.32 1.37
N VAL A 146 17.03 4.70 2.00
CA VAL A 146 17.21 6.05 2.52
C VAL A 146 18.64 6.48 2.31
N LEU A 147 18.81 7.69 1.81
CA LEU A 147 20.10 8.34 1.66
C LEU A 147 20.00 9.76 2.19
N ARG A 148 20.97 10.16 3.00
CA ARG A 148 21.15 11.53 3.42
C ARG A 148 21.60 12.39 2.24
N ASP A 149 21.05 13.59 2.17
CA ASP A 149 21.55 14.63 1.28
C ASP A 149 22.85 15.23 1.86
N SER A 150 23.92 15.24 1.07
CA SER A 150 25.20 15.79 1.49
C SER A 150 25.23 17.32 1.52
N GLU A 151 24.35 17.98 0.78
CA GLU A 151 24.31 19.43 0.57
C GLU A 151 23.17 20.12 1.33
N ALA A 152 22.16 19.38 1.77
CA ALA A 152 21.03 19.88 2.53
C ALA A 152 20.82 19.10 3.84
N VAL A 153 20.14 19.74 4.80
CA VAL A 153 19.65 19.06 6.02
C VAL A 153 18.39 18.27 5.66
N ALA A 154 18.56 17.25 4.83
CA ALA A 154 17.47 16.46 4.28
C ALA A 154 17.88 15.01 4.03
N ALA A 155 16.89 14.13 3.94
CA ALA A 155 17.05 12.75 3.51
C ALA A 155 16.06 12.46 2.38
N ASP A 156 16.53 11.71 1.39
CA ASP A 156 15.71 11.14 0.35
C ASP A 156 15.34 9.71 0.75
N VAL A 157 14.03 9.44 0.81
CA VAL A 157 13.46 8.18 1.28
C VAL A 157 12.60 7.58 0.20
N TRP A 158 12.82 6.29 -0.07
CA TRP A 158 11.96 5.48 -0.92
C TRP A 158 11.37 4.33 -0.14
N ILE A 159 10.06 4.18 -0.26
CA ILE A 159 9.33 3.01 0.23
C ILE A 159 8.90 2.21 -0.99
N ALA A 160 9.27 0.94 -1.05
CA ALA A 160 8.93 0.04 -2.14
C ALA A 160 8.10 -1.15 -1.63
N TRP A 161 7.17 -1.63 -2.46
CA TRP A 161 6.39 -2.83 -2.15
C TRP A 161 5.95 -3.52 -3.43
N ARG A 162 5.71 -4.82 -3.36
CA ARG A 162 5.07 -5.55 -4.45
C ARG A 162 3.58 -5.28 -4.43
N ASP A 163 3.03 -4.84 -5.55
CA ASP A 163 1.58 -4.70 -5.72
C ASP A 163 1.01 -6.04 -6.23
N PRO A 164 0.30 -6.80 -5.37
CA PRO A 164 -0.21 -8.12 -5.74
C PRO A 164 -1.36 -8.04 -6.75
N LEU A 165 -1.84 -6.83 -7.06
CA LEU A 165 -3.01 -6.59 -7.91
C LEU A 165 -2.62 -6.19 -9.34
N VAL A 166 -1.34 -6.19 -9.70
CA VAL A 166 -0.91 -6.01 -11.09
C VAL A 166 -1.17 -7.30 -11.85
N ALA A 167 -2.32 -7.36 -12.56
CA ALA A 167 -2.70 -8.52 -13.37
C ALA A 167 -2.00 -8.54 -14.74
N HIS A 168 -1.65 -7.36 -15.28
CA HIS A 168 -1.03 -7.20 -16.60
C HIS A 168 0.07 -6.15 -16.59
N ARG A 169 1.09 -6.33 -17.47
CA ARG A 169 2.21 -5.38 -17.62
C ARG A 169 1.75 -3.99 -18.04
N ASP A 170 0.63 -3.87 -18.73
CA ASP A 170 0.08 -2.58 -19.19
C ASP A 170 -0.60 -1.78 -18.06
N GLU A 171 -0.91 -2.43 -16.92
CA GLU A 171 -1.38 -1.78 -15.70
C GLU A 171 -0.24 -1.48 -14.71
N ALA A 172 0.97 -1.95 -15.02
CA ALA A 172 2.17 -1.52 -14.31
C ALA A 172 2.38 -0.03 -14.57
N PRO A 173 2.76 0.77 -13.57
CA PRO A 173 3.09 2.16 -13.82
C PRO A 173 4.39 2.21 -14.63
N ALA A 174 4.75 3.37 -15.17
CA ALA A 174 6.09 3.58 -15.71
C ALA A 174 7.13 3.52 -14.56
N LEU A 175 7.56 2.32 -14.19
CA LEU A 175 8.37 2.05 -13.00
C LEU A 175 9.80 2.55 -13.06
N ALA A 176 10.31 2.81 -14.26
CA ALA A 176 11.71 3.12 -14.47
C ALA A 176 12.15 4.43 -13.79
N ASN A 177 11.22 5.32 -13.41
CA ASN A 177 11.56 6.67 -12.93
C ASN A 177 11.21 6.94 -11.46
N GLU A 178 10.49 6.05 -10.76
CA GLU A 178 10.02 6.31 -9.37
C GLU A 178 10.87 5.61 -8.29
N CYS A 179 11.57 4.53 -8.63
CA CYS A 179 12.41 3.78 -7.70
C CYS A 179 13.85 4.30 -7.68
N ALA A 180 14.49 4.29 -6.50
CA ALA A 180 15.92 4.53 -6.40
C ALA A 180 16.71 3.49 -7.21
N ALA A 181 17.73 3.92 -7.97
CA ALA A 181 18.57 3.01 -8.75
C ALA A 181 19.20 1.91 -7.89
N GLY A 182 19.59 2.23 -6.64
CA GLY A 182 20.16 1.27 -5.70
C GLY A 182 19.20 0.18 -5.22
N LEU A 183 17.88 0.35 -5.39
CA LEU A 183 16.92 -0.72 -5.11
C LEU A 183 16.99 -1.86 -6.15
N ALA A 184 17.60 -1.63 -7.33
CA ALA A 184 17.79 -2.62 -8.39
C ALA A 184 16.49 -3.34 -8.79
N VAL A 185 15.40 -2.59 -8.89
CA VAL A 185 14.07 -3.12 -9.25
C VAL A 185 13.96 -3.27 -10.76
N SER A 186 13.71 -4.49 -11.23
CA SER A 186 13.41 -4.79 -12.64
C SER A 186 12.02 -5.40 -12.85
N ASP A 187 11.32 -5.71 -11.76
CA ASP A 187 10.02 -6.38 -11.78
C ASP A 187 8.88 -5.36 -11.92
N PRO A 188 7.99 -5.50 -12.93
CA PRO A 188 6.92 -4.55 -13.17
C PRO A 188 5.83 -4.50 -12.08
N SER A 189 5.84 -5.45 -11.14
CA SER A 189 4.88 -5.49 -10.02
C SER A 189 5.34 -4.72 -8.78
N ILE A 190 6.61 -4.30 -8.71
CA ILE A 190 7.12 -3.54 -7.56
C ILE A 190 6.80 -2.07 -7.77
N ARG A 191 6.12 -1.43 -6.81
CA ARG A 191 5.84 0.01 -6.77
C ARG A 191 6.82 0.70 -5.82
N CYS A 192 7.13 1.96 -6.07
CA CYS A 192 7.92 2.81 -5.18
C CYS A 192 7.21 4.13 -4.91
N SER A 193 7.39 4.68 -3.72
CA SER A 193 7.02 6.04 -3.36
C SER A 193 8.26 6.78 -2.87
N TYR A 194 8.54 7.93 -3.47
CA TYR A 194 9.63 8.83 -3.08
C TYR A 194 9.13 9.92 -2.14
N PHE A 195 9.93 10.22 -1.12
CA PHE A 195 9.69 11.29 -0.15
C PHE A 195 11.01 12.01 0.12
N ARG A 196 10.95 13.34 0.14
CA ARG A 196 12.05 14.19 0.64
C ARG A 196 11.71 14.68 2.03
N ILE A 197 12.57 14.38 2.99
CA ILE A 197 12.36 14.72 4.40
C ILE A 197 13.37 15.80 4.79
N ASN A 198 12.90 17.01 5.08
CA ASN A 198 13.74 18.10 5.61
C ASN A 198 13.84 18.03 7.13
N LEU A 199 15.03 18.24 7.70
CA LEU A 199 15.39 17.94 9.09
C LEU A 199 15.81 19.17 9.90
#